data_AF-A0A6P2CRX0-F1
#
_entry.id   AF-A0A6P2CRX0-F1
#
_cell.length_a   1.000
_cell.length_b   1.000
_cell.length_c   1.000
_cell.angle_alpha   90.00
_cell.angle_beta   90.00
_cell.angle_gamma   90.00
#
_symmetry.space_group_name_H-M   'P 1'
#
loop_
_entity.id
_entity.type
_entity.pdbx_description
1 polymer ?
#
loop_
_entity_poly.entity_id
_entity_poly.type
_entity_poly.pdbx_seq_one_letter_code
_entity_poly.pdbx_strand_id
1 'polypeptide(L)'
;MFATLTATARPRLIATAAVLACFALLASQTTLARSVGADVWNVPELQSQLEESTEKRGQLDAQGDVIMRRIVVKEALIDDLLAGRTTLAEVTEKFTELNAPRAEYQTLIRVTYPGATDQEKAARNVISFALLRAPAGARADLAERLEDELQELIALSATH
;
A
#
# COMPACT_ATOMS: atom_id res chain seq x y z
N MET A 1 -61.85 -20.57 61.33
CA MET A 1 -61.08 -21.05 60.16
C MET A 1 -61.12 -19.96 59.09
N PHE A 2 -60.22 -18.98 59.15
CA PHE A 2 -60.07 -17.95 58.11
C PHE A 2 -58.59 -17.89 57.72
N ALA A 3 -58.35 -18.10 56.43
CA ALA A 3 -57.03 -18.24 55.82
C ALA A 3 -56.32 -16.90 55.68
N THR A 4 -55.05 -16.86 56.08
CA THR A 4 -54.11 -15.75 55.89
C THR A 4 -53.57 -15.77 54.45
N LEU A 5 -54.01 -14.82 53.61
CA LEU A 5 -53.47 -14.59 52.27
C LEU A 5 -52.39 -13.49 52.26
N THR A 6 -51.14 -13.95 52.12
CA THR A 6 -50.01 -13.38 51.34
C THR A 6 -49.79 -11.86 51.33
N ALA A 7 -48.89 -11.39 52.21
CA ALA A 7 -48.40 -10.01 52.28
C ALA A 7 -46.99 -9.79 51.67
N THR A 8 -46.55 -10.60 50.70
CA THR A 8 -45.17 -10.56 50.16
C THR A 8 -45.03 -9.93 48.77
N ALA A 9 -46.12 -9.47 48.14
CA ALA A 9 -46.09 -8.94 46.77
C ALA A 9 -45.69 -7.44 46.65
N ARG A 10 -45.76 -6.67 47.73
CA ARG A 10 -45.56 -5.20 47.71
C ARG A 10 -44.11 -4.72 47.51
N PRO A 11 -43.05 -5.33 48.09
CA PRO A 11 -41.70 -4.76 47.97
C PRO A 11 -41.12 -4.91 46.55
N ARG A 12 -41.53 -5.94 45.80
CA ARG A 12 -41.08 -6.16 44.42
C ARG A 12 -41.62 -5.10 43.45
N LEU A 13 -42.86 -4.65 43.64
CA LEU A 13 -43.47 -3.60 42.82
C LEU A 13 -42.83 -2.23 43.06
N ILE A 14 -42.41 -1.95 44.30
CA ILE A 14 -41.74 -0.68 44.63
C ILE A 14 -40.32 -0.68 44.03
N ALA A 15 -39.60 -1.80 44.11
CA ALA A 15 -38.27 -1.92 43.53
C ALA A 15 -38.29 -1.78 42.00
N THR A 16 -39.24 -2.42 41.29
CA THR A 16 -39.35 -2.28 39.84
C THR A 16 -39.76 -0.86 39.42
N ALA A 17 -40.68 -0.22 40.16
CA ALA A 17 -41.06 1.16 39.91
C ALA A 17 -39.88 2.13 40.12
N ALA A 18 -39.07 1.92 41.15
CA ALA A 18 -37.89 2.74 41.42
C ALA A 18 -36.82 2.59 40.32
N VAL A 19 -36.56 1.37 39.84
CA VAL A 19 -35.62 1.13 38.74
C VAL A 19 -36.11 1.79 37.45
N LEU A 20 -37.40 1.66 37.11
CA LEU A 20 -37.99 2.31 35.93
C LEU A 20 -37.97 3.84 36.04
N ALA A 21 -38.25 4.40 37.22
CA ALA A 21 -38.20 5.83 37.46
C ALA A 21 -36.77 6.37 37.33
N CYS A 22 -35.77 5.67 37.90
CA CYS A 22 -34.36 6.01 37.73
C CYS A 22 -33.94 5.93 36.26
N PHE A 23 -34.37 4.91 35.51
CA PHE A 23 -34.07 4.78 34.09
C PHE A 23 -34.70 5.91 33.26
N ALA A 24 -35.94 6.29 33.57
CA ALA A 24 -36.63 7.41 32.91
C ALA A 24 -35.96 8.76 33.24
N LEU A 25 -35.56 8.99 34.49
CA LEU A 25 -34.81 10.18 34.91
C LEU A 25 -33.44 10.27 34.22
N LEU A 26 -32.73 9.15 34.08
CA LEU A 26 -31.47 9.09 33.35
C LEU A 26 -31.66 9.33 31.84
N ALA A 27 -32.71 8.78 31.24
CA ALA A 27 -33.05 9.02 29.84
C ALA A 27 -33.46 10.47 29.56
N SER A 28 -33.98 11.18 30.56
CA SER A 28 -34.41 12.59 30.46
C SER A 28 -33.24 13.59 30.52
N GLN A 29 -32.07 13.18 31.01
CA GLN A 29 -30.90 14.05 31.16
C GLN A 29 -29.90 13.86 30.02
N THR A 30 -30.31 14.26 28.81
CA THR A 30 -29.47 14.26 27.60
C THR A 30 -28.18 15.08 27.72
N THR A 31 -28.13 16.03 28.66
CA THR A 31 -26.96 16.86 28.96
C THR A 31 -25.84 16.13 29.71
N LEU A 32 -26.17 15.13 30.55
CA LEU A 32 -25.17 14.34 31.29
C LEU A 32 -24.53 13.26 30.40
N ALA A 33 -25.28 12.73 29.43
CA ALA A 33 -24.73 11.89 28.37
C ALA A 33 -23.71 12.63 27.50
N ARG A 34 -23.94 13.93 27.22
CA ARG A 34 -22.97 14.79 26.51
C ARG A 34 -21.70 15.08 27.32
N SER A 35 -21.79 15.22 28.65
CA SER A 35 -20.62 15.58 29.47
C SER A 35 -19.69 14.42 29.80
N VAL A 36 -20.15 13.17 29.67
CA VAL A 36 -19.32 11.97 29.84
C VAL A 36 -18.52 11.63 28.57
N GLY A 37 -18.70 12.37 27.47
CA GLY A 37 -17.97 12.16 26.21
C GLY A 37 -18.28 10.84 25.50
N ALA A 38 -19.20 10.05 26.07
CA ALA A 38 -19.77 8.88 25.46
C ALA A 38 -20.83 9.34 24.46
N ASP A 39 -20.38 9.81 23.29
CA ASP A 39 -21.25 10.02 22.13
C ASP A 39 -21.65 8.64 21.57
N VAL A 40 -22.45 7.91 22.36
CA VAL A 40 -22.96 6.58 22.03
C VAL A 40 -23.74 6.63 20.71
N TRP A 41 -24.28 7.79 20.36
CA TRP A 41 -24.98 8.03 19.11
C TRP A 41 -24.04 8.15 17.89
N ASN A 42 -22.75 8.45 18.10
CA ASN A 42 -21.73 8.43 17.05
C ASN A 42 -21.05 7.07 16.90
N VAL A 43 -21.37 6.07 17.73
CA VAL A 43 -20.75 4.73 17.62
C VAL A 43 -20.88 4.13 16.21
N PRO A 44 -22.04 4.20 15.53
CA PRO A 44 -22.15 3.70 14.16
C PRO A 44 -21.25 4.45 13.17
N GLU A 45 -21.15 5.77 13.31
CA GLU A 45 -20.27 6.60 12.47
C GLU A 45 -18.79 6.28 12.71
N LEU A 46 -18.38 6.15 13.97
CA LEU A 46 -17.01 5.75 14.33
C LEU A 46 -16.68 4.33 13.85
N GLN A 47 -17.64 3.41 13.91
CA GLN A 47 -17.48 2.05 13.36
C GLN A 47 -17.30 2.09 11.84
N SER A 48 -18.15 2.86 11.14
CA SER A 48 -18.03 3.08 9.69
C SER A 48 -16.66 3.65 9.31
N GLN A 49 -16.18 4.66 10.03
CA GLN A 49 -14.85 5.25 9.79
C GLN A 49 -13.71 4.25 10.07
N LEU A 50 -13.84 3.41 11.10
CA LEU A 50 -12.86 2.37 11.41
C LEU A 50 -12.81 1.30 10.32
N GLU A 51 -13.97 0.88 9.81
CA GLU A 51 -14.08 -0.07 8.71
C GLU A 51 -13.45 0.50 7.43
N GLU A 52 -13.80 1.74 7.05
CA GLU A 52 -13.21 2.42 5.89
C GLU A 52 -11.67 2.56 6.03
N SER A 53 -11.20 2.95 7.22
CA SER A 53 -9.77 3.07 7.50
C SER A 53 -9.06 1.73 7.40
N THR A 54 -9.68 0.66 7.89
CA THR A 54 -9.14 -0.71 7.84
C THR A 54 -9.08 -1.21 6.40
N GLU A 55 -10.12 -0.99 5.61
CA GLU A 55 -10.14 -1.36 4.19
C GLU A 55 -9.06 -0.60 3.41
N LYS A 56 -8.98 0.72 3.59
CA LYS A 56 -7.99 1.55 2.93
C LYS A 56 -6.56 1.15 3.31
N ARG A 57 -6.32 0.82 4.57
CA ARG A 57 -5.03 0.28 5.02
C ARG A 57 -4.71 -1.02 4.30
N GLY A 58 -5.65 -1.96 4.21
CA GLY A 58 -5.47 -3.21 3.49
C GLY A 58 -5.14 -3.00 2.00
N GLN A 59 -5.79 -2.05 1.35
CA GLN A 59 -5.49 -1.68 -0.05
C GLN A 59 -4.08 -1.10 -0.20
N LEU A 60 -3.66 -0.21 0.71
CA LEU A 60 -2.31 0.38 0.69
C LEU A 60 -1.22 -0.66 0.98
N ASP A 61 -1.46 -1.57 1.93
CA ASP A 61 -0.54 -2.65 2.26
C ASP A 61 -0.35 -3.59 1.04
N ALA A 62 -1.45 -3.96 0.37
CA ALA A 62 -1.39 -4.77 -0.85
C ALA A 62 -0.64 -4.06 -1.99
N GLN A 63 -0.83 -2.75 -2.16
CA GLN A 63 -0.05 -1.95 -3.12
C GLN A 63 1.43 -1.89 -2.74
N GLY A 64 1.73 -1.76 -1.45
CA GLY A 64 3.08 -1.78 -0.89
C GLY A 64 3.81 -3.10 -1.21
N ASP A 65 3.16 -4.24 -0.99
CA ASP A 65 3.72 -5.56 -1.27
C ASP A 65 4.07 -5.74 -2.75
N VAL A 66 3.21 -5.25 -3.66
CA VAL A 66 3.46 -5.28 -5.10
C VAL A 66 4.68 -4.41 -5.46
N ILE A 67 4.80 -3.22 -4.87
CA ILE A 67 5.96 -2.34 -5.09
C ILE A 67 7.24 -3.00 -4.58
N MET A 68 7.22 -3.55 -3.35
CA MET A 68 8.37 -4.20 -2.73
C MET A 68 8.85 -5.41 -3.52
N ARG A 69 7.93 -6.29 -3.97
CA ARG A 69 8.29 -7.43 -4.82
C ARG A 69 9.02 -7.00 -6.08
N ARG A 70 8.61 -5.89 -6.69
CA ARG A 70 9.23 -5.37 -7.92
C ARG A 70 10.60 -4.75 -7.66
N ILE A 71 10.78 -4.08 -6.52
CA ILE A 71 12.10 -3.58 -6.11
C ILE A 71 13.07 -4.76 -5.98
N VAL A 72 12.68 -5.82 -5.26
CA VAL A 72 13.51 -7.02 -5.07
C VAL A 72 13.90 -7.65 -6.42
N VAL A 73 12.96 -7.80 -7.34
CA VAL A 73 13.26 -8.35 -8.68
C VAL A 73 14.21 -7.43 -9.46
N LYS A 74 13.99 -6.10 -9.45
CA LYS A 74 14.90 -5.16 -10.14
C LYS A 74 16.31 -5.17 -9.53
N GLU A 75 16.41 -5.26 -8.21
CA GLU A 75 17.71 -5.33 -7.53
C GLU A 75 18.46 -6.61 -7.89
N ALA A 76 17.79 -7.76 -7.88
CA ALA A 76 18.40 -9.02 -8.29
C ALA A 76 18.93 -8.98 -9.74
N LEU A 77 18.14 -8.43 -10.67
CA LEU A 77 18.57 -8.29 -12.08
C LEU A 77 19.79 -7.38 -12.23
N ILE A 78 19.88 -6.33 -11.42
CA ILE A 78 21.00 -5.38 -11.47
C ILE A 78 22.23 -5.99 -10.81
N ASP A 79 22.08 -6.75 -9.73
CA ASP A 79 23.18 -7.49 -9.12
C ASP A 79 23.77 -8.52 -10.09
N ASP A 80 22.93 -9.18 -10.88
CA ASP A 80 23.37 -10.07 -11.97
C ASP A 80 24.12 -9.30 -13.07
N LEU A 81 23.61 -8.12 -13.46
CA LEU A 81 24.24 -7.26 -14.48
C LEU A 81 25.60 -6.74 -14.02
N LEU A 82 25.69 -6.26 -12.77
CA LEU A 82 26.91 -5.76 -12.15
C LEU A 82 27.96 -6.87 -12.02
N ALA A 83 27.52 -8.10 -11.75
CA ALA A 83 28.40 -9.26 -11.70
C ALA A 83 28.76 -9.85 -13.09
N GLY A 84 28.26 -9.27 -14.18
CA GLY A 84 28.51 -9.74 -15.54
C GLY A 84 27.87 -11.10 -15.86
N ARG A 85 26.84 -11.51 -15.10
CA ARG A 85 26.12 -12.79 -15.32
C ARG A 85 25.02 -12.69 -16.38
N THR A 86 24.62 -11.47 -16.73
CA THR A 86 23.58 -11.17 -17.72
C THR A 86 23.99 -9.91 -18.49
N THR A 87 23.39 -9.69 -19.65
CA THR A 87 23.63 -8.54 -20.51
C THR A 87 22.61 -7.42 -20.30
N LEU A 88 22.92 -6.21 -20.75
CA LEU A 88 22.02 -5.07 -20.76
C LEU A 88 20.75 -5.37 -21.55
N ALA A 89 20.84 -6.07 -22.68
CA ALA A 89 19.70 -6.44 -23.52
C ALA A 89 18.68 -7.28 -22.74
N GLU A 90 19.15 -8.36 -22.09
CA GLU A 90 18.31 -9.26 -21.28
C GLU A 90 17.67 -8.53 -20.10
N VAL A 91 18.42 -7.68 -19.40
CA VAL A 91 17.89 -6.92 -18.27
C VAL A 91 16.89 -5.87 -18.73
N THR A 92 17.12 -5.23 -19.88
CA THR A 92 16.20 -4.26 -20.48
C THR A 92 14.87 -4.91 -20.84
N GLU A 93 14.89 -6.10 -21.43
CA GLU A 93 13.68 -6.86 -21.73
C GLU A 93 12.91 -7.18 -20.46
N LYS A 94 13.58 -7.74 -19.44
CA LYS A 94 12.96 -8.08 -18.15
C LYS A 94 12.44 -6.84 -17.41
N PHE A 95 13.15 -5.71 -17.47
CA PHE A 95 12.65 -4.44 -16.94
C PHE A 95 11.40 -3.98 -17.69
N THR A 96 11.38 -4.11 -19.01
CA THR A 96 10.23 -3.71 -19.84
C THR A 96 9.01 -4.56 -19.50
N GLU A 97 9.17 -5.89 -19.40
CA GLU A 97 8.13 -6.82 -18.99
C GLU A 97 7.59 -6.50 -17.58
N LEU A 98 8.50 -6.32 -16.61
CA LEU A 98 8.14 -5.98 -15.22
C LEU A 98 7.39 -4.64 -15.08
N ASN A 99 7.54 -3.75 -16.05
CA ASN A 99 6.87 -2.46 -16.09
C ASN A 99 5.68 -2.40 -17.05
N ALA A 100 5.44 -3.45 -17.85
CA ALA A 100 4.37 -3.48 -18.85
C ALA A 100 2.97 -3.16 -18.28
N PRO A 101 2.59 -3.63 -17.07
CA PRO A 101 1.29 -3.28 -16.47
C PRO A 101 1.14 -1.81 -16.05
N ARG A 102 2.19 -0.98 -16.16
CA ARG A 102 2.23 0.41 -15.64
C ARG A 102 2.55 1.40 -16.75
N ALA A 103 1.52 1.77 -17.51
CA ALA A 103 1.62 2.74 -18.61
C ALA A 103 2.21 4.09 -18.15
N GLU A 104 1.93 4.50 -16.90
CA GLU A 104 2.48 5.72 -16.32
C GLU A 104 4.01 5.67 -16.18
N TYR A 105 4.56 4.49 -15.87
CA TYR A 105 6.01 4.32 -15.72
C TYR A 105 6.71 4.30 -17.08
N GLN A 106 6.12 3.67 -18.09
CA GLN A 106 6.63 3.73 -19.47
C GLN A 106 6.63 5.17 -19.99
N THR A 107 5.57 5.93 -19.70
CA THR A 107 5.50 7.36 -20.04
C THR A 107 6.62 8.15 -19.38
N LEU A 108 6.88 7.88 -18.08
CA LEU A 108 7.99 8.51 -17.37
C LEU A 108 9.35 8.18 -18.02
N ILE A 109 9.60 6.92 -18.38
CA ILE A 109 10.84 6.52 -19.07
C ILE A 109 11.00 7.28 -20.40
N ARG A 110 9.93 7.34 -21.20
CA ARG A 110 9.93 8.01 -22.52
C ARG A 110 10.30 9.48 -22.47
N VAL A 111 9.91 10.17 -21.39
CA VAL A 111 10.17 11.60 -21.16
C VAL A 111 11.52 11.83 -20.48
N THR A 112 11.96 10.92 -19.61
CA THR A 112 13.18 11.09 -18.80
C THR A 112 14.45 10.75 -19.58
N TYR A 113 14.41 9.69 -20.40
CA TYR A 113 15.61 9.18 -21.07
C TYR A 113 15.59 9.55 -22.55
N PRO A 114 16.71 10.09 -23.09
CA PRO A 114 16.83 10.33 -24.52
C PRO A 114 16.90 9.01 -25.29
N GLY A 115 16.60 9.04 -26.58
CA GLY A 115 16.69 7.88 -27.47
C GLY A 115 15.65 7.91 -28.58
N ALA A 116 15.93 7.19 -29.66
CA ALA A 116 15.04 7.11 -30.82
C ALA A 116 13.91 6.08 -30.63
N THR A 117 14.18 5.01 -29.90
CA THR A 117 13.22 3.91 -29.65
C THR A 117 12.90 3.76 -28.18
N ASP A 118 11.75 3.14 -27.86
CA ASP A 118 11.39 2.82 -26.48
C ASP A 118 12.39 1.86 -25.83
N GLN A 119 12.96 0.93 -26.63
CA GLN A 119 13.96 -0.01 -26.16
C GLN A 119 15.26 0.68 -25.76
N GLU A 120 15.74 1.65 -26.57
CA GLU A 120 16.92 2.45 -26.21
C GLU A 120 16.69 3.22 -24.90
N LYS A 121 15.52 3.86 -24.77
CA LYS A 121 15.17 4.62 -23.55
C LYS A 121 15.07 3.72 -22.32
N ALA A 122 14.52 2.53 -22.47
CA ALA A 122 14.46 1.52 -21.41
C ALA A 122 15.87 1.04 -21.03
N ALA A 123 16.74 0.78 -21.99
CA ALA A 123 18.13 0.39 -21.73
C ALA A 123 18.90 1.49 -21.00
N ARG A 124 18.77 2.76 -21.41
CA ARG A 124 19.36 3.89 -20.69
C ARG A 124 18.82 4.04 -19.25
N ASN A 125 17.55 3.70 -19.02
CA ASN A 125 17.01 3.61 -17.67
C ASN A 125 17.70 2.53 -16.82
N VAL A 126 17.96 1.35 -17.40
CA VAL A 126 18.72 0.28 -16.75
C VAL A 126 20.15 0.72 -16.44
N ILE A 127 20.85 1.33 -17.40
CA ILE A 127 22.21 1.86 -17.20
C ILE A 127 22.24 2.84 -16.03
N SER A 128 21.35 3.83 -16.02
CA SER A 128 21.27 4.81 -14.94
C SER A 128 21.05 4.14 -13.58
N PHE A 129 20.17 3.13 -13.52
CA PHE A 129 19.88 2.40 -12.30
C PHE A 129 21.06 1.55 -11.81
N ALA A 130 21.81 0.93 -12.73
CA ALA A 130 23.01 0.15 -12.45
C ALA A 130 24.16 1.03 -11.94
N LEU A 131 24.43 2.16 -12.61
CA LEU A 131 25.50 3.09 -12.23
C LEU A 131 25.29 3.72 -10.85
N LEU A 132 24.03 3.94 -10.45
CA LEU A 132 23.70 4.42 -9.10
C LEU A 132 24.11 3.42 -8.02
N ARG A 133 24.06 2.11 -8.31
CA ARG A 133 24.35 1.01 -7.37
C ARG A 133 25.78 0.51 -7.44
N ALA A 134 26.47 0.78 -8.54
CA ALA A 134 27.85 0.36 -8.71
C ALA A 134 28.80 1.03 -7.69
N PRO A 135 29.79 0.28 -7.15
CA PRO A 135 30.86 0.85 -6.33
C PRO A 135 31.61 1.95 -7.07
N ALA A 136 31.96 3.04 -6.39
CA ALA A 136 32.56 4.22 -7.04
C ALA A 136 33.79 3.91 -7.92
N GLY A 137 34.64 2.98 -7.49
CA GLY A 137 35.83 2.58 -8.25
C GLY A 137 35.57 1.74 -9.50
N ALA A 138 34.39 1.13 -9.64
CA ALA A 138 34.03 0.30 -10.79
C ALA A 138 33.06 1.01 -11.76
N ARG A 139 32.64 2.24 -11.46
CA ARG A 139 31.59 2.95 -12.24
C ARG A 139 32.03 3.30 -13.65
N ALA A 140 33.28 3.70 -13.86
CA ALA A 140 33.77 4.11 -15.17
C ALA A 140 33.80 2.90 -16.12
N ASP A 141 34.47 1.83 -15.73
CA ASP A 141 34.57 0.58 -16.50
C ASP A 141 33.18 -0.03 -16.78
N LEU A 142 32.28 0.02 -15.79
CA LEU A 142 30.90 -0.42 -15.97
C LEU A 142 30.13 0.46 -16.97
N ALA A 143 30.29 1.78 -16.90
CA ALA A 143 29.62 2.69 -17.80
C ALA A 143 30.07 2.49 -19.25
N GLU A 144 31.38 2.30 -19.46
CA GLU A 144 31.96 2.00 -20.78
C GLU A 144 31.37 0.70 -21.34
N ARG A 145 31.46 -0.40 -20.59
CA ARG A 145 30.88 -1.69 -20.99
C ARG A 145 29.39 -1.60 -21.34
N LEU A 146 28.60 -0.93 -20.50
CA LEU A 146 27.15 -0.85 -20.72
C LEU A 146 26.78 0.06 -21.91
N GLU A 147 27.57 1.08 -22.22
CA GLU A 147 27.36 1.88 -23.43
C GLU A 147 27.73 1.08 -24.68
N ASP A 148 28.78 0.26 -24.65
CA ASP A 148 29.10 -0.66 -25.75
C ASP A 148 27.95 -1.65 -26.00
N GLU A 149 27.44 -2.31 -24.94
CA GLU A 149 26.28 -3.21 -25.04
C GLU A 149 25.02 -2.48 -25.55
N LEU A 150 24.85 -1.18 -25.23
CA LEU A 150 23.76 -0.37 -25.75
C LEU A 150 23.90 -0.12 -27.25
N GLN A 151 25.10 0.21 -27.73
CA GLN A 151 25.35 0.43 -29.15
C GLN A 151 25.10 -0.86 -29.95
N GLU A 152 25.51 -2.01 -29.43
CA GLU A 152 25.18 -3.32 -30.01
C GLU A 152 23.67 -3.56 -30.09
N LEU A 153 22.94 -3.28 -29.01
CA LEU A 153 21.48 -3.42 -28.96
C LEU A 153 20.78 -2.54 -30.01
N ILE A 154 21.22 -1.28 -30.14
CA ILE A 154 20.67 -0.33 -31.12
C ILE A 154 20.94 -0.84 -32.54
N ALA A 155 22.17 -1.28 -32.83
CA ALA A 155 22.55 -1.80 -34.16
C ALA A 155 21.70 -3.01 -34.57
N LEU A 156 21.43 -3.93 -33.63
CA LEU A 156 20.56 -5.08 -33.87
C LEU A 156 19.12 -4.66 -34.14
N SER A 157 18.60 -3.68 -33.39
CA SER A 157 17.22 -3.20 -33.59
C SER A 157 17.00 -2.48 -34.93
N ALA A 158 18.03 -1.86 -35.50
CA ALA A 158 17.96 -1.16 -36.77
C ALA A 158 17.92 -2.08 -38.00
N THR A 159 18.22 -3.38 -37.82
CA THR A 159 18.30 -4.36 -38.91
C THR A 159 16.96 -5.06 -39.18
N HIS A 160 15.98 -4.87 -38.30
CA HIS A 160 14.64 -5.46 -38.37
C HIS A 160 13.58 -4.42 -38.73
#